data_AF-A0A2A6PB84-F1
#
_entry.id   AF-A0A2A6PB84-F1
#
_cell.length_a   1.000
_cell.length_b   1.000
_cell.length_c   1.000
_cell.angle_alpha   90.00
_cell.angle_beta   90.00
_cell.angle_gamma   90.00
#
_symmetry.space_group_name_H-M   'P 1'
#
loop_
_entity.id
_entity.type
_entity.pdbx_description
1 polymer ?
#
loop_
_entity_poly.entity_id
_entity_poly.type
_entity_poly.pdbx_seq_one_letter_code
_entity_poly.pdbx_strand_id
1 'polypeptide(L)'
;MRAETYAVVNLAALNLIEAVSAAYYVTEEEVAARHEFRAHEMLKKIAASLGYQVATVVSSGKPGEDPDGSPPSTHRGLRLVSNACVE
;
A
#
# COMPACT_ATOMS: atom_id res chain seq x y z
N MET A 1 -14.17 7.57 16.14
CA MET A 1 -13.58 8.14 14.91
C MET A 1 -14.18 9.53 14.71
N ARG A 2 -13.37 10.59 14.57
CA ARG A 2 -13.87 11.98 14.42
C ARG A 2 -14.36 12.21 12.98
N ALA A 3 -15.35 13.08 12.79
CA ALA A 3 -15.91 13.40 11.47
C ALA A 3 -14.83 13.90 10.49
N GLU A 4 -13.88 14.70 10.98
CA GLU A 4 -12.73 15.19 10.21
C GLU A 4 -11.85 14.02 9.73
N THR A 5 -11.53 13.07 10.62
CA THR A 5 -10.78 11.86 10.26
C THR A 5 -11.52 11.05 9.20
N TYR A 6 -12.84 10.91 9.33
CA TYR A 6 -13.66 10.23 8.33
C TYR A 6 -13.61 10.90 6.96
N ALA A 7 -13.76 12.23 6.90
CA ALA A 7 -13.71 12.97 5.64
C ALA A 7 -12.35 12.83 4.95
N VAL A 8 -11.25 12.93 5.70
CA VAL A 8 -9.89 12.77 5.17
C VAL A 8 -9.67 11.35 4.65
N VAL A 9 -10.09 10.33 5.42
CA VAL A 9 -9.96 8.92 5.03
C VAL A 9 -10.81 8.60 3.80
N ASN A 10 -12.07 9.05 3.75
CA ASN A 10 -12.95 8.79 2.60
C ASN A 10 -12.40 9.41 1.31
N LEU A 11 -11.95 10.67 1.36
CA LEU A 11 -11.40 11.33 0.19
C LEU A 11 -10.13 10.62 -0.29
N ALA A 12 -9.25 10.23 0.63
CA ALA A 12 -8.04 9.47 0.28
C ALA A 12 -8.40 8.08 -0.29
N ALA A 13 -9.43 7.43 0.24
CA ALA A 13 -9.88 6.11 -0.23
C ALA A 13 -10.45 6.16 -1.66
N LEU A 14 -11.23 7.18 -2.00
CA LEU A 14 -11.72 7.37 -3.37
C LEU A 14 -10.55 7.57 -4.36
N ASN A 15 -9.58 8.40 -3.99
CA ASN A 15 -8.37 8.62 -4.79
C ASN A 15 -7.50 7.36 -4.92
N LEU A 16 -7.45 6.53 -3.87
CA LEU A 16 -6.75 5.26 -3.88
C LEU A 16 -7.38 4.29 -4.88
N ILE A 17 -8.70 4.12 -4.84
CA ILE A 17 -9.43 3.22 -5.75
C ILE A 17 -9.22 3.64 -7.20
N GLU A 18 -9.33 4.94 -7.47
CA GLU A 18 -9.06 5.50 -8.80
C GLU A 18 -7.63 5.21 -9.26
N ALA A 19 -6.64 5.46 -8.42
CA ALA A 19 -5.23 5.25 -8.76
C ALA A 19 -4.91 3.77 -9.01
N VAL A 20 -5.39 2.85 -8.17
CA VAL A 20 -5.18 1.41 -8.36
C VAL A 20 -5.87 0.92 -9.64
N SER A 21 -7.08 1.40 -9.92
CA SER A 21 -7.79 1.04 -11.15
C SER A 21 -7.03 1.55 -12.38
N ALA A 22 -6.53 2.79 -12.35
CA ALA A 22 -5.75 3.35 -13.44
C ALA A 22 -4.41 2.60 -13.67
N ALA A 23 -3.73 2.22 -12.59
CA ALA A 23 -2.51 1.41 -12.66
C ALA A 23 -2.77 0.03 -13.31
N TYR A 24 -3.92 -0.58 -13.03
CA TYR A 24 -4.28 -1.90 -13.56
C TYR A 24 -4.61 -1.88 -15.06
N TYR A 25 -5.30 -0.84 -15.55
CA TYR A 25 -5.79 -0.80 -16.93
C TYR A 25 -4.85 -0.10 -17.91
N VAL A 26 -3.89 0.71 -17.46
CA VAL A 26 -2.97 1.41 -18.36
C VAL A 26 -1.89 0.47 -18.90
N THR A 27 -1.60 0.59 -20.19
CA THR A 27 -0.62 -0.26 -20.88
C THR A 27 0.80 0.30 -20.85
N GLU A 28 0.94 1.59 -20.60
CA GLU A 28 2.24 2.27 -20.52
C GLU A 28 2.82 2.11 -19.12
N GLU A 29 3.97 1.43 -19.02
CA GLU A 29 4.65 1.12 -17.75
C GLU A 29 4.95 2.37 -16.92
N GLU A 30 5.38 3.47 -17.56
CA GLU A 30 5.68 4.72 -16.89
C GLU A 30 4.41 5.38 -16.28
N VAL A 31 3.27 5.24 -16.97
CA VAL A 31 1.99 5.74 -16.48
C VAL A 31 1.48 4.86 -15.34
N ALA A 32 1.63 3.53 -15.46
CA ALA A 32 1.29 2.59 -14.40
C ALA A 32 2.07 2.91 -13.11
N ALA A 33 3.39 3.10 -13.21
CA ALA A 33 4.25 3.44 -12.08
C ALA A 33 3.83 4.74 -11.38
N ARG A 34 3.39 5.76 -12.12
CA ARG A 34 2.84 7.00 -11.54
C ARG A 34 1.55 6.75 -10.75
N HIS A 35 0.66 5.91 -11.27
CA HIS A 35 -0.58 5.55 -10.60
C HIS A 35 -0.33 4.68 -9.36
N GLU A 36 0.62 3.74 -9.42
CA GLU A 36 1.06 2.97 -8.26
C GLU A 36 1.65 3.86 -7.16
N PHE A 37 2.49 4.83 -7.53
CA PHE A 37 3.02 5.80 -6.58
C PHE A 37 1.89 6.61 -5.92
N ARG A 38 0.93 7.11 -6.70
CA ARG A 38 -0.25 7.81 -6.17
C ARG A 38 -1.05 6.93 -5.20
N ALA A 39 -1.27 5.66 -5.54
CA ALA A 39 -1.95 4.69 -4.68
C ALA A 39 -1.19 4.51 -3.35
N HIS A 40 0.13 4.38 -3.40
CA HIS A 40 0.97 4.26 -2.22
C HIS A 40 0.85 5.49 -1.31
N GLU A 41 0.88 6.69 -1.86
CA GLU A 41 0.74 7.94 -1.09
C GLU A 41 -0.65 8.06 -0.45
N MET A 42 -1.71 7.62 -1.12
CA MET A 42 -3.06 7.59 -0.51
C MET A 42 -3.16 6.57 0.63
N LEU A 43 -2.53 5.40 0.50
CA LEU A 43 -2.43 4.42 1.59
C LEU A 43 -1.71 4.99 2.82
N LYS A 44 -0.58 5.68 2.62
CA LYS A 44 0.13 6.37 3.71
C LYS A 44 -0.75 7.41 4.40
N LYS A 45 -1.52 8.20 3.64
CA LYS A 45 -2.42 9.22 4.17
C LYS A 45 -3.56 8.61 5.00
N ILE A 46 -4.14 7.51 4.54
CA ILE A 46 -5.17 6.77 5.27
C ILE A 46 -4.60 6.21 6.57
N ALA A 47 -3.45 5.53 6.49
CA ALA A 47 -2.77 4.95 7.66
C ALA A 47 -2.44 6.01 8.71
N ALA A 48 -1.83 7.13 8.30
CA ALA A 48 -1.48 8.22 9.21
C ALA A 48 -2.71 8.81 9.90
N SER A 49 -3.81 8.99 9.17
CA SER A 49 -5.08 9.48 9.73
C SER A 49 -5.68 8.54 10.78
N LEU A 50 -5.30 7.26 10.73
CA LEU A 50 -5.74 6.21 11.65
C LEU A 50 -4.69 5.90 12.74
N GLY A 51 -3.55 6.59 12.77
CA GLY A 51 -2.48 6.37 13.75
C GLY A 51 -1.53 5.21 13.42
N TYR A 52 -1.45 4.84 12.14
CA TYR A 52 -0.56 3.82 11.62
C TYR A 52 0.47 4.41 10.63
N GLN A 53 1.53 3.66 10.37
CA GLN A 53 2.47 3.89 9.28
C GLN A 53 2.45 2.73 8.29
N VAL A 54 2.69 3.04 7.01
CA VAL A 54 2.85 2.03 5.96
C VAL A 54 4.34 1.73 5.82
N ALA A 55 4.73 0.51 6.13
CA ALA A 55 6.08 -0.01 5.91
C ALA A 55 6.09 -0.88 4.64
N THR A 56 7.13 -0.71 3.81
CA THR A 56 7.40 -1.65 2.72
C THR A 56 8.05 -2.90 3.27
N VAL A 57 7.39 -4.04 3.11
CA VAL A 57 7.97 -5.36 3.36
C VAL A 57 8.77 -5.73 2.11
N VAL A 58 10.08 -5.68 2.22
CA VAL A 58 10.93 -6.39 1.27
C VAL A 58 10.81 -7.86 1.65
N SER A 59 10.21 -8.68 0.78
CA SER A 59 10.22 -10.12 0.95
C SER A 59 11.68 -10.57 0.84
N SER A 60 12.38 -10.68 1.97
CA SER A 60 13.67 -11.34 2.01
C SER A 60 13.36 -12.81 1.79
N GLY A 61 13.43 -13.26 0.54
CA GLY A 61 13.36 -14.69 0.22
C GLY A 61 14.40 -15.40 1.08
N LYS A 62 13.94 -16.09 2.12
CA LYS A 62 14.74 -17.07 2.82
C LYS A 62 14.54 -18.35 1.99
N PRO A 63 15.56 -18.88 1.31
CA PRO A 63 15.39 -20.15 0.62
C PRO A 63 15.33 -21.22 1.72
N GLY A 64 14.13 -21.71 2.02
CA GLY A 64 13.93 -22.72 3.05
C GLY A 64 12.46 -23.06 3.24
N GLU A 65 12.03 -24.09 2.50
CA GLU A 65 10.86 -24.96 2.75
C GLU A 65 9.46 -24.35 2.61
N ASP A 66 9.02 -24.18 1.36
CA ASP A 66 7.64 -24.50 1.00
C ASP A 66 7.69 -25.50 -0.18
N PRO A 67 7.07 -26.70 -0.08
CA PRO A 67 7.12 -27.72 -1.11
C PRO A 67 6.03 -27.48 -2.18
N ASP A 68 5.82 -26.23 -2.59
CA ASP A 68 4.92 -25.94 -3.70
C ASP A 68 5.55 -24.87 -4.60
N GLY A 69 5.81 -25.26 -5.85
CA GLY A 69 6.64 -24.58 -6.84
C GLY A 69 6.03 -23.29 -7.40
N SER A 70 5.53 -22.41 -6.54
CA SER A 70 5.13 -21.07 -6.94
C SER A 70 6.37 -20.17 -7.07
N PRO A 71 6.52 -19.43 -8.18
CA PRO A 71 7.68 -18.55 -8.35
C PRO A 71 7.72 -17.51 -7.22
N PRO A 72 8.92 -17.09 -6.78
CA PRO A 72 9.06 -16.08 -5.75
C PRO A 72 8.40 -14.80 -6.24
N SER A 73 7.27 -14.44 -5.65
CA SER A 73 6.58 -13.22 -6.03
C SER A 73 7.47 -12.04 -5.64
N THR A 74 7.97 -11.29 -6.62
CA THR A 74 8.76 -10.06 -6.43
C THR A 74 7.96 -8.92 -5.79
N HIS A 75 6.72 -9.18 -5.39
CA HIS A 75 5.82 -8.18 -4.83
C HIS A 75 6.31 -7.73 -3.45
N ARG A 76 6.77 -6.48 -3.42
CA ARG A 76 7.10 -5.74 -2.20
C ARG A 76 5.79 -5.50 -1.45
N GLY A 77 5.51 -6.32 -0.43
CA GLY A 77 4.29 -6.21 0.37
C GLY A 77 4.23 -4.91 1.16
N LEU A 78 3.03 -4.50 1.59
CA LEU A 78 2.84 -3.37 2.50
C LEU A 78 2.31 -3.87 3.83
N ARG A 79 2.85 -3.35 4.94
CA ARG A 79 2.40 -3.66 6.30
C ARG A 79 2.05 -2.38 7.05
N LEU A 80 0.95 -2.41 7.80
CA LEU A 80 0.61 -1.36 8.74
C LEU A 80 1.33 -1.58 10.07
N VAL A 81 2.02 -0.54 10.55
CA VAL A 81 2.70 -0.52 11.84
C VAL A 81 2.01 0.50 12.73
N SER A 82 1.67 0.12 13.97
CA SER A 82 1.04 1.03 14.93
C SER A 82 2.06 2.05 15.43
N ASN A 83 1.65 3.31 15.57
CA ASN A 83 2.50 4.37 16.12
C ASN A 83 2.65 4.28 17.65
N ALA A 84 1.89 3.43 18.34
CA ALA A 84 1.85 3.35 19.80
C ALA A 84 3.02 2.57 20.43
N CYS A 85 4.00 2.11 19.63
CA CYS A 85 5.07 1.22 20.08
C CYS A 85 6.46 1.76 19.73
N VAL A 86 6.68 3.05 19.95
CA VAL A 86 8.00 3.69 19.93
C VAL A 86 8.17 4.42 21.26
N GLU A 87 8.67 3.70 22.27
CA GLU A 87 9.29 4.27 23.47
C GLU A 87 10.81 4.39 23.25
#